data_AF-A0A2D6WKF2-F1
#
_entry.id   AF-A0A2D6WKF2-F1
#
_cell.length_a   1.000
_cell.length_b   1.000
_cell.length_c   1.000
_cell.angle_alpha   90.00
_cell.angle_beta   90.00
_cell.angle_gamma   90.00
#
_symmetry.space_group_name_H-M   'P 1'
#
loop_
_entity.id
_entity.type
_entity.pdbx_description
1 polymer ?
#
loop_
_entity_poly.entity_id
_entity_poly.type
_entity_poly.pdbx_seq_one_letter_code
_entity_poly.pdbx_strand_id
1 'polypeptide(L)'
;SDLKSWTVAFNIIPFWIYESERGYKVCRYVPLLPSSRDEERLKYLEESVVAYRMVMGQPRQEDLVSYLGSRMENESDRDSLLKCQLDLSPPMTQD
;
A
#
# COMPACT_ATOMS: atom_id res chain seq x y z
N SER A 1 5.44 2.20 -18.44
CA SER A 1 4.92 3.17 -19.43
C SER A 1 3.50 3.59 -19.12
N ASP A 2 2.56 2.64 -19.11
CA ASP A 2 1.11 2.90 -19.19
C ASP A 2 0.44 3.33 -17.87
N LEU A 3 1.26 3.49 -16.82
CA LEU A 3 0.92 3.95 -15.48
C LEU A 3 0.07 5.22 -15.38
N LYS A 4 -0.15 5.96 -16.48
CA LYS A 4 -0.58 7.43 -16.49
C LYS A 4 -2.15 7.17 -16.63
N SER A 5 -2.59 6.26 -17.52
CA SER A 5 -3.80 6.46 -18.36
C SER A 5 -5.12 6.75 -17.62
N TRP A 6 -5.34 6.16 -16.45
CA TRP A 6 -6.51 6.37 -15.58
C TRP A 6 -6.64 7.79 -15.02
N THR A 7 -5.56 8.58 -14.90
CA THR A 7 -5.62 10.00 -14.50
C THR A 7 -6.45 10.85 -15.47
N VAL A 8 -6.59 10.42 -16.72
CA VAL A 8 -7.34 11.16 -17.76
C VAL A 8 -8.85 11.16 -17.50
N ALA A 9 -9.37 10.20 -16.71
CA ALA A 9 -10.79 10.12 -16.35
C ALA A 9 -11.17 10.98 -15.14
N PHE A 10 -10.24 11.15 -14.18
CA PHE A 10 -10.38 12.06 -13.04
C PHE A 10 -9.10 12.88 -12.89
N ASN A 11 -9.12 14.09 -13.48
CA ASN A 11 -7.96 14.99 -13.60
C ASN A 11 -7.56 15.69 -12.28
N ILE A 12 -7.43 14.93 -11.20
CA ILE A 12 -7.01 15.39 -9.87
C ILE A 12 -6.03 14.37 -9.27
N ILE A 13 -4.76 14.41 -9.72
CA ILE A 13 -3.65 14.02 -8.85
C ILE A 13 -3.40 15.19 -7.90
N PRO A 14 -3.51 15.03 -6.58
CA PRO A 14 -3.17 16.09 -5.65
C PRO A 14 -1.67 16.38 -5.67
N PHE A 15 -1.28 17.65 -5.80
CA PHE A 15 0.12 18.09 -5.90
C PHE A 15 1.00 17.68 -4.71
N TRP A 16 0.40 17.28 -3.59
CA TRP A 16 1.10 16.79 -2.39
C TRP A 16 1.50 15.30 -2.47
N ILE A 17 1.02 14.54 -3.46
CA ILE A 17 1.44 13.15 -3.71
C ILE A 17 2.62 13.17 -4.69
N TYR A 18 3.81 13.50 -4.17
CA TYR A 18 5.04 13.63 -4.95
C TYR A 18 5.97 12.42 -4.76
N GLU A 19 5.60 11.29 -5.38
CA GLU A 19 6.46 10.10 -5.42
C GLU A 19 7.35 10.11 -6.67
N SER A 20 8.55 10.67 -6.54
CA SER A 20 9.62 10.57 -7.54
C SER A 20 10.87 9.91 -6.95
N GLU A 21 11.76 9.39 -7.80
CA GLU A 21 13.04 8.78 -7.40
C GLU A 21 13.98 9.74 -6.65
N ARG A 22 13.70 11.05 -6.73
CA ARG A 22 14.43 12.13 -6.02
C ARG A 22 13.52 12.91 -5.06
N GLY A 23 12.35 12.36 -4.73
CA GLY A 23 11.33 12.97 -3.88
C GLY A 23 11.50 12.66 -2.39
N TYR A 24 10.95 13.53 -1.54
CA TYR A 24 10.94 13.34 -0.09
C TYR A 24 9.76 12.46 0.34
N LYS A 25 10.03 11.23 0.80
CA LYS A 25 9.00 10.35 1.38
C LYS A 25 8.80 10.61 2.87
N VAL A 26 7.57 10.46 3.35
CA VAL A 26 7.23 10.59 4.79
C VAL A 26 7.64 9.32 5.54
N CYS A 27 8.92 9.25 5.91
CA CYS A 27 9.47 8.19 6.74
C CYS A 27 8.90 8.23 8.16
N ARG A 28 8.71 7.06 8.77
CA ARG A 28 8.42 6.91 10.20
C ARG A 28 9.50 6.03 10.80
N TYR A 29 10.06 6.46 11.94
CA TYR A 29 11.06 5.70 12.67
C TYR A 29 10.42 5.07 13.90
N VAL A 30 10.61 3.77 14.09
CA VAL A 30 10.18 3.03 15.28
C VAL A 30 11.43 2.65 16.07
N PRO A 31 11.57 3.06 17.34
CA PRO A 31 12.73 2.71 18.15
C PRO A 31 12.62 1.25 18.64
N LEU A 32 13.36 0.35 17.98
CA LEU A 32 13.47 -1.05 18.41
C LEU A 32 14.57 -1.17 19.47
N LEU A 33 14.18 -1.30 20.74
CA LEU A 33 15.11 -1.46 21.86
C LEU A 33 15.51 -2.94 22.03
N PRO A 34 16.79 -3.25 22.29
CA PRO A 34 17.24 -4.62 22.52
C PRO A 34 16.45 -5.32 23.64
N SER A 35 16.04 -6.56 23.38
CA SER A 35 15.21 -7.40 24.28
C SER A 35 13.81 -6.84 24.61
N SER A 36 13.30 -5.84 23.89
CA SER A 36 11.93 -5.35 24.05
C SER A 36 10.91 -6.15 23.22
N ARG A 37 9.62 -6.00 23.55
CA ARG A 37 8.48 -6.58 22.79
C ARG A 37 7.93 -5.62 21.72
N ASP A 38 8.71 -4.62 21.31
CA ASP A 38 8.22 -3.54 20.45
C ASP A 38 8.05 -3.96 18.98
N GLU A 39 8.78 -4.97 18.51
CA GLU A 39 8.53 -5.60 17.19
C GLU A 39 7.16 -6.27 17.13
N GLU A 40 6.81 -7.03 18.17
CA GLU A 40 5.50 -7.70 18.31
C GLU A 40 4.36 -6.67 18.40
N ARG A 41 4.56 -5.58 19.16
CA ARG A 41 3.61 -4.46 19.26
C ARG A 41 3.43 -3.71 17.94
N LEU A 42 4.53 -3.47 17.19
CA LEU A 42 4.48 -2.81 15.89
C LEU A 42 3.61 -3.63 14.92
N LYS A 43 3.86 -4.94 14.83
CA LYS A 43 3.06 -5.84 13.99
C LYS A 43 1.57 -5.79 14.35
N TYR A 44 1.21 -5.92 15.63
CA TYR A 44 -0.19 -5.82 16.05
C TYR A 44 -0.81 -4.45 15.76
N LEU A 45 -0.04 -3.37 15.83
CA LEU A 45 -0.51 -2.01 15.51
C LEU A 45 -0.79 -1.86 14.00
N GLU A 46 0.09 -2.39 13.14
CA GLU A 46 -0.09 -2.42 11.69
C GLU A 46 -1.33 -3.23 11.29
N GLU A 47 -1.48 -4.45 11.82
CA GLU A 47 -2.67 -5.30 11.63
C GLU A 47 -3.96 -4.60 12.12
N SER A 48 -3.90 -3.86 13.23
CA SER A 48 -5.03 -3.11 13.77
C SER A 48 -5.44 -1.93 12.88
N VAL A 49 -4.47 -1.21 12.31
CA VAL A 49 -4.73 -0.10 11.37
C VAL A 49 -5.36 -0.63 10.08
N VAL A 50 -4.87 -1.76 9.56
CA VAL A 50 -5.45 -2.46 8.40
C VAL A 50 -6.91 -2.85 8.66
N ALA A 51 -7.18 -3.52 9.79
CA ALA A 51 -8.54 -3.92 10.16
C ALA A 51 -9.49 -2.72 10.34
N TYR A 52 -9.03 -1.64 10.98
CA TYR A 52 -9.81 -0.41 11.14
C TYR A 52 -10.18 0.25 9.81
N ARG A 53 -9.23 0.30 8.85
CA ARG A 53 -9.49 0.82 7.50
C ARG A 53 -10.54 0.03 6.74
N MET A 54 -10.53 -1.30 6.87
CA MET A 54 -11.53 -2.19 6.28
C MET A 54 -12.93 -1.91 6.85
N VAL A 55 -13.07 -1.82 8.19
CA VAL A 55 -14.36 -1.52 8.85
C VAL A 55 -14.89 -0.14 8.45
N MET A 56 -14.03 0.85 8.26
CA MET A 56 -14.40 2.19 7.81
C MET A 56 -14.66 2.32 6.30
N GLY A 57 -14.62 1.23 5.53
CA GLY A 57 -14.83 1.26 4.08
C GLY A 57 -13.76 2.02 3.30
N GLN A 58 -12.58 2.24 3.90
CA GLN A 58 -11.42 2.86 3.27
C GLN A 58 -10.16 1.97 3.33
N PRO A 59 -10.24 0.65 3.04
CA PRO A 59 -9.05 -0.18 2.95
C PRO A 59 -8.23 0.23 1.71
N ARG A 60 -6.90 0.27 1.86
CA ARG A 60 -6.01 0.42 0.72
C ARG A 60 -5.88 -0.90 -0.04
N GLN A 61 -5.45 -0.82 -1.29
CA GLN A 61 -5.19 -2.01 -2.10
C GLN A 61 -4.07 -2.87 -1.51
N GLU A 62 -3.02 -2.24 -0.97
CA GLU A 62 -1.96 -2.89 -0.18
C GLU A 62 -2.52 -3.61 1.06
N ASP A 63 -3.43 -2.97 1.81
CA ASP A 63 -4.08 -3.54 3.00
C ASP A 63 -4.86 -4.81 2.65
N LEU A 64 -5.67 -4.76 1.57
CA LEU A 64 -6.49 -5.88 1.10
C LEU A 64 -5.65 -7.06 0.61
N VAL A 65 -4.64 -6.79 -0.22
CA VAL A 65 -3.76 -7.84 -0.79
C VAL A 65 -2.97 -8.54 0.32
N SER A 66 -2.46 -7.78 1.29
CA SER A 66 -1.76 -8.35 2.45
C SER A 66 -2.70 -9.20 3.34
N TYR A 67 -3.88 -8.67 3.66
CA TYR A 67 -4.85 -9.32 4.56
C TYR A 67 -5.50 -10.58 3.97
N LEU A 68 -5.84 -10.55 2.68
CA LEU A 68 -6.37 -11.70 1.97
C LEU A 68 -5.26 -12.71 1.68
N GLY A 69 -4.10 -12.25 1.16
CA GLY A 69 -2.96 -13.11 0.85
C GLY A 69 -2.44 -13.88 2.07
N SER A 70 -2.43 -13.27 3.26
CA SER A 70 -2.08 -13.94 4.53
C SER A 70 -3.07 -15.01 5.00
N ARG A 71 -4.24 -15.14 4.34
CA ARG A 71 -5.28 -16.14 4.60
C ARG A 71 -5.47 -17.15 3.46
N MET A 72 -4.69 -17.05 2.38
CA MET A 72 -4.74 -18.02 1.28
C MET A 72 -3.65 -19.08 1.47
N GLU A 73 -4.05 -20.35 1.46
CA GLU A 73 -3.15 -21.50 1.60
C GLU A 73 -2.37 -21.80 0.31
N ASN A 74 -2.95 -21.49 -0.86
CA ASN A 74 -2.32 -21.73 -2.16
C ASN A 74 -1.59 -20.49 -2.69
N GLU A 75 -0.39 -20.69 -3.21
CA GLU A 75 0.40 -19.63 -3.86
C GLU A 75 -0.23 -19.15 -5.17
N SER A 76 -0.89 -20.04 -5.93
CA SER A 76 -1.68 -19.72 -7.14
C SER A 76 -2.73 -18.63 -6.92
N ASP A 77 -3.32 -18.61 -5.74
CA ASP A 77 -4.48 -17.78 -5.45
C ASP A 77 -4.01 -16.39 -4.99
N ARG A 78 -2.89 -16.34 -4.26
CA ARG A 78 -2.14 -15.09 -3.97
C ARG A 78 -1.67 -14.43 -5.27
N ASP A 79 -1.15 -15.23 -6.19
CA ASP A 79 -0.73 -14.79 -7.52
C ASP A 79 -1.89 -14.30 -8.39
N SER A 80 -3.11 -14.78 -8.11
CA SER A 80 -4.35 -14.33 -8.75
C SER A 80 -4.87 -13.03 -8.12
N LEU A 81 -4.82 -12.87 -6.79
CA LEU A 81 -5.12 -11.61 -6.11
C LEU A 81 -4.21 -10.46 -6.56
N LEU A 82 -2.92 -10.73 -6.79
CA LEU A 82 -1.98 -9.72 -7.29
C LEU A 82 -2.37 -9.19 -8.68
N LYS A 83 -2.97 -10.04 -9.53
CA LYS A 83 -3.49 -9.66 -10.86
C LYS A 83 -4.82 -8.89 -10.81
N CYS A 84 -5.49 -8.88 -9.64
CA CYS A 84 -6.69 -8.08 -9.40
C CYS A 84 -6.39 -6.67 -8.86
N GLN A 85 -5.11 -6.29 -8.66
CA GLN A 85 -4.74 -4.93 -8.32
C GLN A 85 -5.06 -3.96 -9.46
N LEU A 86 -5.74 -2.85 -9.15
CA LEU A 86 -5.79 -1.69 -10.02
C LEU A 86 -4.45 -0.95 -9.86
N ASP A 87 -3.61 -1.00 -10.89
CA ASP A 87 -2.49 -0.06 -10.96
C ASP A 87 -3.05 1.36 -11.13
N LEU A 88 -2.52 2.32 -10.35
CA LEU A 88 -3.10 3.64 -10.13
C LEU A 88 -2.02 4.74 -9.99
N SER A 89 -0.84 4.52 -10.58
CA SER A 89 0.28 5.48 -10.59
C SER A 89 0.01 6.68 -11.55
N PRO A 90 0.98 7.55 -11.92
CA PRO A 90 0.81 8.60 -12.96
C PRO A 90 1.46 8.22 -14.30
N PRO A 91 1.05 8.73 -15.48
CA PRO A 91 1.72 7.68 -16.90
C PRO A 91 3.23 8.03 -17.00
N MET A 92 4.07 7.31 -17.76
CA MET A 92 5.46 7.79 -17.91
C MET A 92 5.48 9.13 -18.66
N THR A 93 5.66 10.23 -17.93
CA THR A 93 6.99 10.85 -17.69
C THR A 93 7.85 11.11 -18.92
N GLN A 94 7.30 11.03 -20.13
CA GLN A 94 7.99 11.40 -21.35
C GLN A 94 8.01 12.93 -21.45
N ASP A 95 9.20 13.46 -21.17
CA ASP A 95 9.67 14.80 -21.50
C ASP A 95 10.46 14.75 -22.83
#